data_AF-A0A959HK34-F1
#
_entry.id   AF-A0A959HK34-F1
#
_cell.length_a   1.000
_cell.length_b   1.000
_cell.length_c   1.000
_cell.angle_alpha   90.00
_cell.angle_beta   90.00
_cell.angle_gamma   90.00
#
_symmetry.space_group_name_H-M   'P 1'
#
loop_
_entity.id
_entity.type
_entity.pdbx_description
1 polymer ?
#
loop_
_entity_poly.entity_id
_entity_poly.type
_entity_poly.pdbx_seq_one_letter_code
_entity_poly.pdbx_strand_id
1 'polypeptide(L)'
;MKKTTVFALLLSLFCNQLSAQLQDDFSDGDFSSDPEWFGDTGKFGVTDEQLQLLDNDPVANNTAYLYLPAPTSNNTATTWEAYIRMDFAPSASNFARLYLSASNPNLSESQEGYYLKAGGISGSDDALELYRQDG
;
A
#
# COMPACT_ATOMS: atom_id res chain seq x y z
N MET A 1 -38.08 23.20 21.76
CA MET A 1 -37.88 23.30 20.30
C MET A 1 -36.56 24.02 19.97
N LYS A 2 -36.38 25.33 20.23
CA LYS A 2 -35.12 26.04 19.88
C LYS A 2 -33.83 25.46 20.49
N LYS A 3 -33.85 25.03 21.76
CA LYS A 3 -32.68 24.44 22.44
C LYS A 3 -32.28 23.07 21.88
N THR A 4 -33.27 22.26 21.48
CA THR A 4 -33.06 20.93 20.89
C THR A 4 -32.41 21.03 19.51
N THR A 5 -32.80 22.03 18.72
CA THR A 5 -32.20 22.30 17.41
C THR A 5 -30.74 22.77 17.53
N VAL A 6 -30.42 23.64 18.49
CA VAL A 6 -29.04 24.10 18.74
C VAL A 6 -28.14 22.94 19.19
N PHE A 7 -28.66 22.05 20.05
CA PHE A 7 -27.92 20.87 20.50
C PHE A 7 -27.63 19.89 19.36
N ALA A 8 -28.60 19.65 18.47
CA ALA A 8 -28.41 18.80 17.29
C ALA A 8 -27.38 19.38 16.31
N LEU A 9 -27.38 20.71 16.11
CA LEU A 9 -26.42 21.39 15.24
C LEU A 9 -24.98 21.32 15.80
N LEU A 10 -24.82 21.48 17.12
CA LEU A 10 -23.55 21.25 17.80
C LEU A 10 -23.08 19.81 17.63
N LEU A 11 -23.97 18.81 17.78
CA LEU A 11 -23.63 17.39 17.59
C LEU A 11 -23.11 17.09 16.18
N SER A 12 -23.69 17.72 15.14
CA SER A 12 -23.21 17.57 13.76
C SER A 12 -21.85 18.21 13.49
N LEU A 13 -21.46 19.24 14.25
CA LEU A 13 -20.16 19.91 14.12
C LEU A 13 -19.01 19.14 14.80
N PHE A 14 -19.33 18.22 15.72
CA PHE A 14 -18.36 17.33 16.39
C PHE A 14 -18.33 15.91 15.82
N CYS A 15 -19.09 15.65 14.75
CA CYS A 15 -19.05 14.38 14.05
C CYS A 15 -17.80 14.35 13.16
N ASN A 16 -16.67 13.90 13.72
CA ASN A 16 -15.48 13.65 12.93
C ASN A 16 -15.80 12.58 11.88
N GLN A 17 -15.46 12.83 10.62
CA GLN A 17 -15.50 11.81 9.59
C GLN A 17 -14.43 10.77 9.94
N LEU A 18 -14.86 9.56 10.29
CA LEU A 18 -13.97 8.43 10.47
C LEU A 18 -13.80 7.76 9.11
N SER A 19 -12.69 8.03 8.42
CA SER A 19 -12.26 7.20 7.30
C SER A 19 -11.57 5.97 7.87
N ALA A 20 -12.31 4.86 7.97
CA ALA A 20 -11.75 3.56 8.32
C ALA A 20 -11.15 2.83 7.10
N GLN A 21 -11.23 3.43 5.92
CA GLN A 21 -10.71 2.91 4.67
C GLN A 21 -9.41 3.63 4.34
N LEU A 22 -8.44 2.88 3.83
CA LEU A 22 -7.26 3.42 3.18
C LEU A 22 -7.54 3.43 1.68
N GLN A 23 -7.39 4.59 1.06
CA GLN A 23 -7.44 4.75 -0.39
C GLN A 23 -6.36 5.76 -0.77
N ASP A 24 -5.63 5.42 -1.82
CA ASP A 24 -4.73 6.32 -2.52
C ASP A 24 -4.77 5.94 -4.00
N ASP A 25 -5.14 6.89 -4.84
CA ASP A 25 -5.16 6.75 -6.29
C ASP A 25 -4.14 7.63 -6.99
N PHE A 26 -3.31 8.36 -6.21
CA PHE A 26 -2.24 9.23 -6.68
C PHE A 26 -2.69 10.33 -7.66
N SER A 27 -4.00 10.64 -7.71
CA SER A 27 -4.56 11.67 -8.61
C SER A 27 -4.15 13.11 -8.24
N ASP A 28 -3.67 13.31 -7.01
CA ASP A 28 -3.06 14.55 -6.53
C ASP A 28 -1.61 14.73 -6.99
N GLY A 29 -0.99 13.70 -7.57
CA GLY A 29 0.37 13.74 -8.08
C GLY A 29 1.45 13.52 -7.02
N ASP A 30 1.10 13.07 -5.81
CA ASP A 30 2.07 12.77 -4.77
C ASP A 30 1.74 11.50 -3.97
N PHE A 31 2.67 11.10 -3.09
CA PHE A 31 2.49 10.01 -2.12
C PHE A 31 2.98 10.45 -0.73
N SER A 32 3.22 11.74 -0.56
CA SER A 32 3.83 12.34 0.63
C SER A 32 2.80 12.97 1.56
N SER A 33 1.56 13.11 1.10
CA SER A 33 0.44 13.63 1.86
C SER A 33 -0.85 12.91 1.46
N ASP A 34 -1.76 12.78 2.42
CA ASP A 34 -3.16 12.39 2.19
C ASP A 34 -3.42 11.15 1.31
N PRO A 35 -2.78 9.98 1.56
CA PRO A 35 -1.96 9.60 2.72
C PRO A 35 -0.44 9.68 2.50
N GLU A 36 0.32 9.86 3.59
CA GLU A 36 1.79 9.83 3.55
C GLU A 36 2.34 8.39 3.53
N TRP A 37 3.18 8.09 2.54
CA TRP A 37 3.95 6.86 2.44
C TRP A 37 5.39 7.06 2.94
N PHE A 38 5.92 6.01 3.57
CA PHE A 38 7.25 5.96 4.18
C PHE A 38 8.11 4.88 3.52
N GLY A 39 9.43 4.92 3.75
CA GLY A 39 10.38 3.93 3.21
C GLY A 39 11.40 4.58 2.28
N ASP A 40 11.70 3.94 1.16
CA ASP A 40 12.66 4.41 0.16
C ASP A 40 12.10 5.54 -0.72
N THR A 41 11.53 6.59 -0.14
CA THR A 41 10.79 7.67 -0.86
C THR A 41 11.59 8.32 -1.98
N GLY A 42 12.93 8.39 -1.89
CA GLY A 42 13.79 8.90 -2.95
C GLY A 42 13.89 8.03 -4.20
N LYS A 43 13.38 6.79 -4.17
CA LYS A 43 13.35 5.86 -5.31
C LYS A 43 11.98 5.79 -5.99
N PHE A 44 10.97 6.51 -5.51
CA PHE A 44 9.62 6.47 -6.04
C PHE A 44 9.15 7.86 -6.48
N GLY A 45 8.21 7.90 -7.42
CA GLY A 45 7.58 9.11 -7.95
C GLY A 45 6.16 8.82 -8.41
N VAL A 46 5.30 9.83 -8.47
CA VAL A 46 4.02 9.71 -9.18
C VAL A 46 4.21 10.19 -10.61
N THR A 47 3.84 9.35 -11.59
CA THR A 47 3.87 9.68 -13.02
C THR A 47 2.53 9.25 -13.63
N ASP A 48 1.88 10.14 -14.36
CA ASP A 48 0.55 9.89 -14.95
C ASP A 48 -0.48 9.34 -13.94
N GLU A 49 -0.55 9.95 -12.74
CA GLU A 49 -1.44 9.54 -11.64
C GLU A 49 -1.20 8.10 -11.16
N GLN A 50 0.04 7.59 -11.31
CA GLN A 50 0.43 6.27 -10.84
C GLN A 50 1.74 6.34 -10.05
N LEU A 51 1.75 5.71 -8.88
CA LEU A 51 2.99 5.48 -8.13
C LEU A 51 3.91 4.54 -8.92
N GLN A 52 5.14 4.99 -9.13
CA GLN A 52 6.13 4.33 -9.95
C GLN A 52 7.48 4.24 -9.23
N LEU A 53 8.13 3.08 -9.34
CA LEU A 53 9.54 2.91 -8.98
C LEU A 53 10.43 3.59 -10.03
N LEU A 54 11.30 4.49 -9.59
CA LEU A 54 12.24 5.28 -10.40
C LEU A 54 13.70 4.91 -10.14
N ASP A 55 13.97 3.68 -9.69
CA ASP A 55 15.32 3.15 -9.46
C ASP A 55 15.90 2.56 -10.77
N ASN A 56 16.52 3.42 -11.58
CA ASN A 56 17.02 3.07 -12.92
C ASN A 56 18.43 2.44 -12.92
N ASP A 57 19.17 2.52 -11.81
CA ASP A 57 20.50 1.91 -11.68
C ASP A 57 20.62 1.19 -10.32
N PRO A 58 19.80 0.15 -10.10
CA PRO A 58 19.81 -0.56 -8.85
C PRO A 58 21.12 -1.34 -8.71
N VAL A 59 21.74 -1.24 -7.54
CA VAL A 59 22.83 -2.16 -7.16
C VAL A 59 22.29 -3.60 -7.22
N ALA A 60 23.11 -4.57 -7.61
CA ALA A 60 22.66 -5.97 -7.72
C ALA A 60 22.01 -6.47 -6.40
N ASN A 61 20.87 -7.16 -6.52
CA ASN A 61 20.03 -7.65 -5.40
C ASN A 61 19.44 -6.54 -4.50
N ASN A 62 19.01 -5.42 -5.09
CA ASN A 62 18.32 -4.36 -4.35
C ASN A 62 16.81 -4.64 -4.22
N THR A 63 16.25 -4.24 -3.08
CA THR A 63 14.80 -4.13 -2.87
C THR A 63 14.52 -2.66 -2.58
N ALA A 64 13.50 -2.10 -3.22
CA ALA A 64 12.96 -0.79 -2.89
C ALA A 64 11.52 -0.95 -2.43
N TYR A 65 11.15 -0.28 -1.35
CA TYR A 65 9.78 -0.39 -0.83
C TYR A 65 9.26 0.94 -0.29
N LEU A 66 7.95 1.08 -0.41
CA LEU A 66 7.16 2.02 0.36
C LEU A 66 6.18 1.26 1.24
N TYR A 67 5.79 1.87 2.34
CA TYR A 67 4.77 1.36 3.25
C TYR A 67 3.97 2.52 3.83
N LEU A 68 2.76 2.21 4.26
CA LEU A 68 1.96 3.10 5.08
C LEU A 68 1.11 2.25 6.05
N PRO A 69 0.72 2.78 7.22
CA PRO A 69 -0.14 2.05 8.15
C PRO A 69 -1.55 1.83 7.57
N ALA A 70 -1.92 0.59 7.29
CA ALA A 70 -3.26 0.26 6.83
C ALA A 70 -4.19 -0.16 8.00
N PRO A 71 -5.41 0.40 8.11
CA PRO A 71 -6.38 -0.01 9.11
C PRO A 71 -6.96 -1.38 8.75
N THR A 72 -6.39 -2.44 9.33
CA THR A 72 -6.87 -3.82 9.16
C THR A 72 -7.68 -4.28 10.36
N SER A 73 -8.65 -5.17 10.15
CA SER A 73 -9.53 -5.70 11.20
C SER A 73 -9.31 -7.19 11.40
N ASN A 74 -9.19 -7.61 12.67
CA ASN A 74 -9.21 -9.03 13.05
C ASN A 74 -10.63 -9.57 13.30
N ASN A 75 -11.63 -8.69 13.35
CA ASN A 75 -13.01 -9.06 13.69
C ASN A 75 -13.95 -9.11 12.48
N THR A 76 -13.55 -8.47 11.38
CA THR A 76 -14.33 -8.37 10.15
C THR A 76 -13.42 -8.58 8.96
N ALA A 77 -13.98 -9.05 7.84
CA ALA A 77 -13.21 -9.19 6.61
C ALA A 77 -12.61 -7.84 6.19
N THR A 78 -11.33 -7.86 5.80
CA THR A 78 -10.64 -6.74 5.17
C THR A 78 -10.52 -7.04 3.68
N THR A 79 -10.89 -6.09 2.84
CA THR A 79 -10.82 -6.21 1.37
C THR A 79 -9.71 -5.31 0.85
N TRP A 80 -8.91 -5.85 -0.06
CA TRP A 80 -7.83 -5.13 -0.73
C TRP A 80 -8.15 -5.03 -2.22
N GLU A 81 -8.02 -3.83 -2.77
CA GLU A 81 -8.05 -3.57 -4.20
C GLU A 81 -6.78 -2.80 -4.55
N ALA A 82 -6.08 -3.24 -5.58
CA ALA A 82 -4.84 -2.61 -6.03
C ALA A 82 -4.65 -2.85 -7.53
N TYR A 83 -4.12 -1.85 -8.21
CA TYR A 83 -3.64 -1.96 -9.58
C TYR A 83 -2.12 -2.12 -9.56
N ILE A 84 -1.61 -3.17 -10.21
CA ILE A 84 -0.17 -3.41 -10.36
C ILE A 84 0.13 -3.57 -11.84
N ARG A 85 1.05 -2.74 -12.35
CA ARG A 85 1.59 -2.84 -13.70
C ARG A 85 3.09 -3.12 -13.65
N MET A 86 3.51 -4.17 -14.34
CA MET A 86 4.94 -4.45 -14.58
C MET A 86 5.21 -4.25 -16.07
N ASP A 87 5.82 -3.12 -16.42
CA ASP A 87 6.16 -2.80 -17.83
C ASP A 87 7.45 -3.48 -18.31
N PHE A 88 7.75 -4.65 -17.72
CA PHE A 88 8.91 -5.49 -17.99
C PHE A 88 8.49 -6.95 -17.85
N ALA A 89 9.27 -7.87 -18.44
CA ALA A 89 9.06 -9.31 -18.22
C ALA A 89 9.55 -9.71 -16.82
N PRO A 90 8.67 -10.14 -15.89
CA PRO A 90 9.09 -10.59 -14.57
C PRO A 90 9.97 -11.84 -14.65
N SER A 91 10.74 -12.08 -13.60
CA SER A 91 11.59 -13.27 -13.50
C SER A 91 11.67 -13.76 -12.06
N ALA A 92 12.32 -14.90 -11.83
CA ALA A 92 12.57 -15.43 -10.49
C ALA A 92 13.31 -14.44 -9.56
N SER A 93 14.04 -13.47 -10.11
CA SER A 93 14.78 -12.45 -9.36
C SER A 93 14.27 -11.01 -9.57
N ASN A 94 13.20 -10.82 -10.35
CA ASN A 94 12.60 -9.51 -10.59
C ASN A 94 11.07 -9.63 -10.58
N PHE A 95 10.47 -9.18 -9.47
CA PHE A 95 9.06 -9.36 -9.16
C PHE A 95 8.59 -8.27 -8.21
N ALA A 96 7.27 -8.08 -8.12
CA ALA A 96 6.65 -7.16 -7.18
C ALA A 96 6.04 -7.93 -5.98
N ARG A 97 6.04 -7.28 -4.82
CA ARG A 97 5.28 -7.72 -3.64
C ARG A 97 4.35 -6.61 -3.17
N LEU A 98 3.08 -6.95 -2.96
CA LEU A 98 2.11 -6.11 -2.27
C LEU A 98 1.86 -6.70 -0.89
N TYR A 99 2.41 -6.08 0.15
CA TYR A 99 2.14 -6.50 1.52
C TYR A 99 0.72 -6.08 1.93
N LEU A 100 -0.08 -7.06 2.33
CA LEU A 100 -1.43 -6.86 2.88
C LEU A 100 -1.36 -6.65 4.39
N SER A 101 -0.36 -7.24 5.04
CA SER A 101 -0.03 -6.99 6.44
C SER A 101 1.45 -7.26 6.67
N ALA A 102 2.07 -6.45 7.52
CA ALA A 102 3.45 -6.61 7.94
C ALA A 102 3.56 -6.23 9.43
N SER A 103 4.42 -6.91 10.17
CA SER A 103 4.60 -6.66 11.61
C SER A 103 5.63 -5.57 11.90
N ASN A 104 6.47 -5.22 10.92
CA ASN A 104 7.52 -4.22 11.06
C ASN A 104 7.56 -3.28 9.83
N PRO A 105 7.65 -1.95 10.02
CA PRO A 105 7.77 -0.98 8.93
C PRO A 105 9.01 -1.20 8.02
N ASN A 106 10.09 -1.76 8.56
CA ASN A 106 11.26 -2.13 7.77
C ASN A 106 11.04 -3.50 7.12
N LEU A 107 10.59 -3.53 5.86
CA LEU A 107 10.32 -4.76 5.11
C LEU A 107 11.56 -5.61 4.78
N SER A 108 12.77 -5.12 5.11
CA SER A 108 14.01 -5.90 5.01
C SER A 108 14.30 -6.73 6.26
N GLU A 109 13.58 -6.50 7.36
CA GLU A 109 13.69 -7.27 8.58
C GLU A 109 12.72 -8.46 8.60
N SER A 110 12.76 -9.23 9.69
CA SER A 110 11.84 -10.32 9.92
C SER A 110 10.40 -9.81 10.00
N GLN A 111 9.47 -10.52 9.35
CA GLN A 111 8.08 -10.11 9.22
C GLN A 111 7.13 -11.25 9.58
N GLU A 112 6.00 -10.89 10.17
CA GLU A 112 4.83 -11.74 10.35
C GLU A 112 3.68 -11.10 9.56
N GLY A 113 3.15 -11.80 8.56
CA GLY A 113 2.09 -11.23 7.75
C GLY A 113 1.81 -11.93 6.43
N TYR A 114 1.18 -11.20 5.53
CA TYR A 114 0.72 -11.70 4.24
C TYR A 114 1.09 -10.73 3.12
N TYR A 115 1.50 -11.28 1.98
CA TYR A 115 1.75 -10.48 0.78
C TYR A 115 1.31 -11.23 -0.48
N LEU A 116 0.91 -10.47 -1.49
CA LEU A 116 0.76 -10.96 -2.86
C LEU A 116 2.11 -10.82 -3.57
N LYS A 117 2.53 -11.86 -4.28
CA LYS A 117 3.71 -11.82 -5.15
C LYS A 117 3.25 -11.87 -6.60
N ALA A 118 3.56 -10.82 -7.36
CA ALA A 118 3.28 -10.74 -8.78
C ALA A 118 4.56 -11.02 -9.58
N GLY A 119 4.51 -12.01 -10.48
CA GLY A 119 5.68 -12.54 -11.17
C GLY A 119 6.49 -13.51 -10.29
N GLY A 120 7.81 -13.51 -10.42
CA GLY A 120 8.67 -14.34 -9.57
C GLY A 120 8.78 -15.81 -9.99
N ILE A 121 8.30 -16.15 -11.19
CA ILE A 121 8.45 -17.47 -11.80
C ILE A 121 9.22 -17.35 -13.12
N SER A 122 9.77 -18.48 -13.59
CA SER A 122 10.41 -18.58 -14.90
C SER A 122 9.47 -19.24 -15.90
N GLY A 123 9.54 -18.84 -17.17
CA GLY A 123 8.73 -19.42 -18.24
C GLY A 123 7.81 -18.40 -18.89
N SER A 124 6.73 -18.87 -19.51
CA SER A 124 5.74 -18.04 -20.21
C SER A 124 4.47 -17.75 -19.41
N ASP A 125 4.39 -18.27 -18.18
CA ASP A 125 3.18 -18.18 -17.37
C ASP A 125 3.23 -16.92 -16.48
N ASP A 126 2.08 -16.28 -16.30
CA ASP A 126 1.91 -15.19 -15.33
C ASP A 126 1.56 -15.79 -13.96
N ALA A 127 2.16 -15.26 -12.89
CA ALA A 127 1.90 -15.69 -11.53
C ALA A 127 1.43 -14.53 -10.64
N LEU A 128 0.33 -14.77 -9.92
CA LEU A 128 -0.10 -13.98 -8.77
C LEU A 128 -0.39 -14.93 -7.61
N GLU A 129 0.46 -14.89 -6.59
CA GLU A 129 0.48 -15.86 -5.50
C GLU A 129 0.33 -15.17 -4.14
N LEU A 130 -0.50 -15.72 -3.25
CA LEU A 130 -0.62 -15.26 -1.87
C LEU A 130 0.35 -16.03 -0.97
N TYR A 131 1.19 -15.29 -0.25
CA TYR A 131 2.15 -15.84 0.71
C TYR A 131 1.78 -15.46 2.14
N ARG A 132 2.04 -16.39 3.06
CA ARG A 132 2.19 -16.12 4.49
C ARG A 132 3.68 -16.06 4.82
N GLN A 133 4.08 -15.08 5.62
CA GLN A 133 5.44 -14.93 6.15
C GLN A 133 5.40 -15.07 7.67
N ASP A 134 6.26 -15.93 8.21
CA ASP A 134 6.38 -16.26 9.63
C ASP A 134 7.87 -16.18 10.05
N GLY A 135 8.47 -14.99 9.96
CA GLY A 135 9.90 -14.78 10.25
C GLY A 135 10.72 -14.39 9.03
#